data_AF-A0A7J8MRX7-F1
#
_entry.id   AF-A0A7J8MRX7-F1
#
_cell.length_a   1.000
_cell.length_b   1.000
_cell.length_c   1.000
_cell.angle_alpha   90.00
_cell.angle_beta   90.00
_cell.angle_gamma   90.00
#
_symmetry.space_group_name_H-M   'P 1'
#
loop_
_entity.id
_entity.type
_entity.pdbx_description
1 polymer ?
#
loop_
_entity_poly.entity_id
_entity_poly.type
_entity_poly.pdbx_seq_one_letter_code
_entity_poly.pdbx_strand_id
1 'polypeptide(L)' 'MLEKVLKAKLNLESRIRTLKRDWEIVYDLLNGKDNSGFGWDKHRQMVVAEDVVWNSYI' A
#
# COMPACT_ATOMS: atom_id res chain seq x y z
N MET A 1 20.92 26.66 7.59
CA MET A 1 20.08 25.80 8.46
C MET A 1 18.65 25.66 7.95
N LEU A 2 17.99 26.76 7.53
CA LEU A 2 16.59 26.76 7.06
C LEU A 2 16.31 25.81 5.86
N GLU A 3 17.18 25.78 4.85
CA GLU A 3 17.01 24.91 3.67
C GLU A 3 17.02 23.42 4.01
N LYS A 4 17.88 23.00 4.95
CA LYS A 4 17.95 21.60 5.40
C LYS A 4 16.65 21.18 6.10
N VAL A 5 16.07 22.07 6.90
CA VAL A 5 14.78 21.84 7.57
C VAL A 5 13.63 21.74 6.56
N LEU A 6 13.59 22.65 5.59
CA LEU A 6 12.57 22.62 4.53
C LEU A 6 12.66 21.35 3.68
N LYS A 7 13.87 20.95 3.27
CA LYS A 7 14.09 19.72 2.50
C LYS A 7 13.66 18.48 3.29
N ALA A 8 13.97 18.42 4.59
CA ALA A 8 13.53 17.32 5.44
C ALA A 8 11.99 17.25 5.53
N LYS A 9 11.32 18.39 5.69
CA LYS A 9 9.85 18.47 5.72
C LYS A 9 9.23 17.97 4.41
N LEU A 10 9.69 18.46 3.26
CA LEU A 10 9.18 18.05 1.95
C LEU A 10 9.39 16.55 1.68
N ASN A 11 10.54 16.00 2.11
CA ASN A 11 10.81 14.57 1.99
C ASN A 11 9.84 13.74 2.84
N LEU A 12 9.53 14.18 4.06
CA LEU A 12 8.55 13.50 4.92
C LEU A 12 7.13 13.57 4.33
N GLU A 13 6.72 14.73 3.82
CA GLU A 13 5.42 14.90 3.16
C GLU A 13 5.27 13.98 1.94
N SER A 14 6.32 13.86 1.13
CA SER A 14 6.35 12.93 0.00
C SER A 14 6.18 11.48 0.45
N ARG A 15 6.96 11.05 1.46
CA ARG A 15 6.87 9.68 2.00
C ARG A 15 5.51 9.37 2.61
N ILE A 16 4.91 10.30 3.34
CA ILE A 16 3.56 10.13 3.90
C ILE A 16 2.53 9.98 2.78
N ARG A 17 2.66 10.76 1.70
CA ARG A 17 1.77 10.66 0.55
C ARG A 17 1.87 9.30 -0.12
N THR A 18 3.08 8.78 -0.31
CA THR A 18 3.30 7.43 -0.84
C THR A 18 2.68 6.37 0.07
N LEU A 19 2.96 6.41 1.37
CA LEU A 19 2.43 5.45 2.33
C LEU A 19 0.89 5.45 2.38
N LYS A 20 0.24 6.61 2.25
CA LYS A 20 -1.22 6.69 2.18
C LYS A 20 -1.78 5.97 0.95
N ARG A 21 -1.16 6.19 -0.21
CA ARG A 21 -1.57 5.52 -1.47
C ARG A 21 -1.36 4.01 -1.39
N ASP A 22 -0.20 3.57 -0.89
CA ASP A 22 0.10 2.15 -0.74
C ASP A 22 -0.88 1.48 0.24
N TRP A 23 -1.23 2.18 1.32
CA TRP A 23 -2.24 1.71 2.28
C TRP A 23 -3.63 1.60 1.66
N GLU A 24 -4.06 2.60 0.88
CA GLU A 24 -5.34 2.57 0.16
C GLU A 24 -5.42 1.35 -0.77
N ILE A 25 -4.36 1.08 -1.54
CA ILE A 25 -4.29 -0.08 -2.44
C ILE A 25 -4.42 -1.40 -1.65
N VAL A 26 -3.66 -1.56 -0.56
CA VAL A 26 -3.73 -2.76 0.29
C VAL A 26 -5.11 -2.89 0.92
N TYR A 27 -5.70 -1.79 1.38
CA TYR A 27 -7.02 -1.79 1.98
C TYR A 27 -8.09 -2.23 0.97
N ASP A 28 -8.05 -1.72 -0.25
CA ASP A 28 -8.99 -2.07 -1.31
C ASP A 28 -8.83 -3.53 -1.75
N LEU A 29 -7.61 -4.05 -1.83
CA LEU A 29 -7.36 -5.47 -2.09
C LEU A 29 -7.95 -6.35 -0.99
N LEU A 30 -7.84 -5.96 0.28
CA LEU A 30 -8.29 -6.80 1.40
C LEU A 30 -9.79 -6.67 1.71
N ASN A 31 -10.41 -5.53 1.41
CA ASN A 31 -11.78 -5.21 1.83
C ASN A 31 -12.73 -4.88 0.66
N GLY A 32 -12.22 -4.84 -0.57
CA GLY A 32 -13.01 -4.59 -1.77
C GLY A 32 -14.04 -5.68 -2.01
N LYS A 33 -15.24 -5.27 -2.45
CA LYS A 33 -16.40 -6.16 -2.64
C LYS A 33 -16.12 -7.35 -3.57
N ASP A 34 -15.29 -7.15 -4.58
CA ASP A 34 -14.95 -8.17 -5.59
C ASP A 34 -13.56 -8.79 -5.36
N ASN A 35 -12.91 -8.49 -4.22
CA ASN A 35 -11.54 -8.89 -3.91
C ASN A 35 -11.46 -9.97 -2.80
N SER A 36 -12.51 -10.78 -2.62
CA SER A 36 -12.58 -11.78 -1.55
C SER A 36 -11.51 -12.88 -1.61
N GLY A 37 -10.83 -13.04 -2.75
CA GLY A 37 -9.73 -13.98 -2.93
C GLY A 37 -8.37 -13.49 -2.39
N PHE A 38 -8.27 -12.23 -1.98
CA PHE A 38 -7.06 -11.67 -1.38
C PHE A 38 -7.07 -11.82 0.14
N GLY A 39 -5.89 -12.14 0.69
CA GLY A 39 -5.66 -12.27 2.13
C GLY A 39 -4.41 -11.53 2.57
N TRP A 40 -4.22 -11.43 3.88
CA TRP A 40 -3.03 -10.84 4.50
C TRP A 40 -2.16 -11.92 5.16
N ASP A 41 -0.92 -12.06 4.70
CA ASP A 41 0.07 -12.89 5.36
C ASP A 41 0.68 -12.12 6.54
N LYS A 42 0.31 -12.53 7.76
CA LYS A 42 0.80 -11.91 9.00
C LYS A 42 2.30 -12.12 9.24
N HIS A 43 2.91 -13.17 8.71
CA HIS A 43 4.33 -13.44 8.89
C HIS A 43 5.18 -12.64 7.92
N ARG A 44 4.73 -12.54 6.67
CA ARG A 44 5.44 -11.83 5.59
C ARG A 44 5.07 -10.36 5.48
N GLN A 45 3.99 -9.94 6.17
CA GLN A 45 3.45 -8.58 6.14
C GLN A 45 3.13 -8.12 4.72
N MET A 46 2.41 -8.95 3.96
CA MET A 46 2.04 -8.66 2.58
C MET A 46 0.70 -9.26 2.18
N VAL A 47 0.12 -8.71 1.10
CA VAL A 47 -1.07 -9.27 0.45
C VAL A 47 -0.68 -10.56 -0.28
N VAL A 48 -1.51 -11.59 -0.12
CA VAL A 48 -1.35 -12.90 -0.76
C VAL A 48 -2.67 -13.31 -1.41
N ALA A 49 -2.57 -14.03 -2.53
CA ALA A 49 -3.71 -14.62 -3.23
C ALA A 49 -3.19 -15.72 -4.15
N GLU A 50 -4.09 -16.58 -4.64
CA GLU A 50 -3.76 -17.54 -5.70
C GLU A 50 -3.47 -16.83 -7.03
N ASP A 51 -2.67 -17.46 -7.90
CA ASP A 51 -2.32 -16.90 -9.20
C ASP A 51 -3.58 -16.56 -10.04
N VAL A 52 -4.63 -17.37 -9.95
CA VAL A 52 -5.90 -17.13 -10.63
C VAL A 52 -6.60 -15.85 -10.16
N VAL A 53 -6.47 -15.52 -8.86
CA VAL A 53 -7.03 -14.29 -8.29
C VAL A 53 -6.22 -13.08 -8.77
N TRP A 54 -4.88 -13.16 -8.74
CA TRP A 54 -4.02 -12.12 -9.30
C TRP A 54 -4.30 -11.87 -10.78
N ASN A 55 -4.49 -12.94 -11.57
CA ASN A 55 -4.80 -12.85 -12.99
C ASN A 55 -6.18 -12.25 -13.28
N SER A 56 -7.14 -12.39 -12.36
CA SER A 56 -8.48 -11.77 -12.50
C SER A 56 -8.53 -10.29 -12.10
N TYR A 57 -7.55 -9.82 -11.33
CA TYR A 57 -7.47 -8.44 -10.85
C TYR A 57 -6.82 -7.49 -11.87
N ILE A 58 -5.87 -8.01 -12.67
CA ILE A 58 -5.21 -7.30 -13.79
C ILE A 58 -6.13 -7.27 -15.01
#